data_AF-A0A379FEE3-F1
#
_entry.id   AF-A0A379FEE3-F1
#
_cell.length_a   1.000
_cell.length_b   1.000
_cell.length_c   1.000
_cell.angle_alpha   90.00
_cell.angle_beta   90.00
_cell.angle_gamma   90.00
#
_symmetry.space_group_name_H-M   'P 1'
#
loop_
_entity.id
_entity.type
_entity.pdbx_description
1 polymer ?
#
loop_
_entity_poly.entity_id
_entity_poly.type
_entity_poly.pdbx_seq_one_letter_code
_entity_poly.pdbx_strand_id
1 'polypeptide(L)' 'MKFLKTLGTYWNITLFHYRSHGTDYGRVLVAFELPETEGRFERHLDALGYEYHDETGNPSFQLFLSPQTASLVVE' A
#
# COMPACT_ATOMS: atom_id res chain seq x y z
N MET A 1 2.50 -14.25 3.26
CA MET A 1 3.63 -14.11 2.32
C MET A 1 3.25 -14.00 0.83
N LYS A 2 1.96 -14.00 0.45
CA LYS A 2 1.54 -13.86 -0.96
C LYS A 2 1.67 -12.40 -1.44
N PHE A 3 1.31 -11.42 -0.59
CA PHE A 3 1.35 -9.99 -0.87
C PHE A 3 2.69 -9.49 -1.44
N LEU A 4 3.78 -9.57 -0.67
CA LEU A 4 5.11 -9.11 -1.12
C LEU A 4 5.66 -9.90 -2.32
N LYS A 5 5.29 -11.18 -2.45
CA LYS A 5 5.74 -12.01 -3.59
C LYS A 5 5.06 -11.61 -4.89
N THR A 6 3.80 -11.19 -4.85
CA THR A 6 3.04 -10.78 -6.04
C THR A 6 3.33 -9.32 -6.44
N LEU A 7 3.57 -8.42 -5.46
CA LEU A 7 4.11 -7.09 -5.74
C LEU A 7 5.53 -7.14 -6.32
N GLY A 8 6.31 -8.16 -5.95
CA GLY A 8 7.67 -8.34 -6.45
C GLY A 8 8.60 -7.20 -6.03
N THR A 9 9.62 -6.91 -6.84
CA THR A 9 10.63 -5.86 -6.58
C THR A 9 10.45 -4.65 -7.49
N TYR A 10 9.25 -4.44 -8.03
CA TYR A 10 8.98 -3.39 -9.03
C TYR A 10 8.73 -2.01 -8.41
N TRP A 11 8.32 -1.96 -7.14
CA TRP A 11 7.95 -0.72 -6.46
C TRP A 11 8.68 -0.60 -5.12
N ASN A 12 9.13 0.62 -4.83
CA ASN A 12 9.73 0.95 -3.56
C ASN A 12 8.64 1.09 -2.50
N ILE A 13 8.79 0.40 -1.38
CA ILE A 13 7.91 0.53 -0.21
C ILE A 13 8.51 1.61 0.70
N THR A 14 7.79 2.71 0.89
CA THR A 14 8.22 3.83 1.74
C THR A 14 7.67 3.72 3.16
N LEU A 15 6.52 3.05 3.33
CA LEU A 15 5.92 2.75 4.63
C LEU A 15 5.33 1.35 4.61
N PHE A 16 5.55 0.60 5.69
CA PHE A 16 4.93 -0.70 5.90
C PHE A 16 4.53 -0.83 7.37
N HIS A 17 3.23 -0.71 7.65
CA HIS A 17 2.68 -0.84 8.98
C HIS A 17 1.71 -2.03 9.02
N TYR A 18 2.06 -3.04 9.81
CA TYR A 18 1.25 -4.23 10.00
C TYR A 18 0.62 -4.20 11.39
N ARG A 19 -0.71 -4.37 11.46
CA ARG A 19 -1.42 -4.52 12.73
C ARG A 19 -2.24 -5.80 12.71
N SER A 20 -1.91 -6.68 13.66
CA SER A 20 -2.71 -7.88 13.95
C SER A 20 -3.76 -7.54 15.00
N HIS A 21 -5.05 -7.59 14.64
CA HIS A 21 -6.11 -7.63 15.63
C HIS A 21 -6.39 -9.10 15.94
N GLY A 22 -6.45 -9.45 17.23
CA GLY A 22 -6.59 -10.82 17.70
C GLY A 22 -7.58 -11.67 16.90
N THR A 23 -7.07 -12.86 16.57
CA THR A 23 -7.67 -14.09 16.02
C THR A 23 -8.03 -14.24 14.55
N ASP A 24 -8.44 -13.25 13.74
CA ASP A 24 -8.83 -13.61 12.34
C ASP A 24 -8.52 -12.61 11.22
N TYR A 25 -8.12 -11.36 11.51
CA TYR A 25 -7.86 -10.37 10.44
C TYR A 25 -6.65 -9.47 10.77
N GLY A 26 -5.61 -9.56 9.95
CA GLY A 26 -4.47 -8.64 9.97
C GLY A 26 -4.66 -7.57 8.89
N ARG A 27 -4.50 -6.30 9.26
CA ARG A 27 -4.51 -5.18 8.30
C ARG A 27 -3.09 -4.73 8.03
N VAL A 28 -2.84 -4.30 6.79
CA VAL A 28 -1.52 -3.85 6.37
C VAL A 28 -1.69 -2.51 5.69
N LEU A 29 -1.17 -1.46 6.33
CA LEU A 29 -1.04 -0.16 5.68
C LEU A 29 0.31 -0.12 4.98
N VAL A 30 0.31 0.08 3.66
CA VAL A 30 1.53 0.16 2.87
C VAL A 30 1.51 1.42 2.01
N ALA A 31 2.61 2.17 2.02
CA ALA A 31 2.82 3.26 1.08
C ALA A 31 3.89 2.88 0.04
N PHE A 32 3.60 3.18 -1.22
CA PHE A 32 4.47 2.90 -2.35
C PHE A 32 4.90 4.19 -3.03
N GLU A 33 6.19 4.31 -3.33
CA GLU A 33 6.68 5.33 -4.25
C GLU A 33 6.45 4.83 -5.68
N LEU A 34 5.57 5.51 -6.40
CA LEU A 34 5.24 5.16 -7.78
C LEU A 34 6.02 6.04 -8.76
N PRO A 35 6.67 5.46 -9.79
CA PRO A 35 7.02 6.23 -10.98
C PRO A 35 5.72 6.67 -11.68
N GLU A 36 5.75 7.77 -12.45
CA GLU A 36 4.59 8.47 -13.06
C GLU A 36 3.58 7.60 -13.85
N THR A 37 3.83 6.29 -14.03
CA THR A 37 2.94 5.35 -14.72
C THR A 37 2.13 4.50 -13.73
N GLU A 38 1.05 5.06 -13.20
CA GLU A 38 0.18 4.44 -12.19
C GLU A 38 -0.56 3.18 -12.68
N GLY A 39 -0.94 3.12 -13.96
CA GLY A 39 -1.82 2.06 -14.49
C GLY A 39 -1.26 0.63 -14.49
N ARG A 40 0.05 0.43 -14.26
CA ARG A 40 0.62 -0.92 -14.09
C ARG A 40 0.44 -1.42 -12.65
N PHE A 41 0.42 -0.51 -11.70
CA PHE A 41 0.35 -0.81 -10.28
C PHE A 41 -1.04 -1.30 -9.89
N GLU A 42 -2.09 -0.58 -10.28
CA GLU A 42 -3.49 -0.95 -10.04
C GLU A 42 -3.79 -2.36 -10.55
N ARG A 43 -3.36 -2.69 -11.78
CA ARG A 43 -3.54 -4.04 -12.35
C ARG A 43 -2.87 -5.15 -11.53
N HIS A 44 -1.75 -4.85 -10.85
CA HIS A 44 -1.09 -5.82 -9.97
C HIS A 44 -1.80 -5.94 -8.62
N LEU A 45 -2.37 -4.83 -8.12
CA LEU A 45 -3.24 -4.87 -6.95
C LEU A 45 -4.51 -5.67 -7.20
N ASP A 46 -5.15 -5.48 -8.36
CA ASP A 46 -6.32 -6.29 -8.76
C ASP A 46 -5.96 -7.80 -8.82
N ALA A 47 -4.78 -8.11 -9.35
CA ALA A 47 -4.31 -9.50 -9.46
C ALA A 47 -3.96 -10.15 -8.10
N LEU A 48 -3.69 -9.37 -7.05
CA LEU A 48 -3.47 -9.89 -5.70
C LEU A 48 -4.74 -10.53 -5.13
N GLY A 49 -5.91 -9.99 -5.49
CA GLY A 49 -7.22 -10.42 -4.99
C GLY A 49 -7.43 -10.14 -3.50
N TYR A 50 -6.68 -9.18 -2.94
CA TYR A 50 -6.95 -8.65 -1.60
C TYR A 50 -7.89 -7.46 -1.72
N GLU A 51 -8.78 -7.32 -0.74
CA GLU A 51 -9.50 -6.06 -0.55
C GLU A 51 -8.48 -5.00 -0.13
N TYR A 52 -8.49 -3.86 -0.80
CA TYR A 52 -7.61 -2.73 -0.51
C TYR A 52 -8.40 -1.44 -0.66
N HIS A 53 -8.03 -0.44 0.14
CA HIS A 53 -8.61 0.90 0.07
C HIS A 53 -7.51 1.93 -0.18
N ASP A 54 -7.71 2.83 -1.15
CA ASP A 54 -6.78 3.94 -1.38
C ASP A 54 -6.95 5.02 -0.30
N GLU A 55 -5.93 5.16 0.54
CA GLU A 55 -5.85 6.10 1.66
C GLU A 55 -4.96 7.31 1.34
N THR A 56 -4.55 7.51 0.08
CA THR A 56 -3.68 8.63 -0.36
C THR A 56 -4.31 10.00 -0.04
N GLY A 57 -5.64 10.08 -0.13
CA GLY A 57 -6.42 11.27 0.20
C GLY A 57 -6.69 11.47 1.69
N ASN A 58 -6.24 10.57 2.57
CA ASN A 58 -6.57 10.63 3.99
C ASN A 58 -5.81 11.77 4.68
N PRO A 59 -6.50 12.77 5.27
CA PRO A 59 -5.85 13.91 5.90
C PRO A 59 -5.02 13.51 7.12
N SER A 60 -5.35 12.41 7.79
CA SER A 60 -4.55 11.88 8.90
C SER A 60 -3.23 11.31 8.40
N PHE A 61 -3.23 10.62 7.26
CA PHE A 61 -2.00 10.13 6.64
C PHE A 61 -1.09 11.31 6.26
N GLN A 62 -1.65 12.35 5.64
CA GLN A 62 -0.91 13.55 5.26
C GLN A 62 -0.31 14.30 6.45
N LEU A 63 -1.02 14.33 7.58
CA LEU A 63 -0.59 15.05 8.76
C LEU A 63 0.47 14.31 9.58
N PHE A 64 0.41 12.97 9.63
CA PHE A 64 1.22 12.18 10.56
C PHE A 64 2.29 11.31 9.89
N LEU A 65 2.12 10.95 8.61
CA LEU A 65 2.90 9.89 7.96
C LEU A 65 3.45 10.24 6.57
N SER A 66 3.03 11.36 5.94
CA SER A 66 3.46 11.69 4.58
C SER A 66 4.98 11.92 4.44
N PRO A 67 5.65 11.15 3.57
CA PRO A 67 6.92 11.55 2.98
C PRO A 67 6.66 12.62 1.91
N GLN A 68 7.64 13.48 1.61
CA GLN A 68 7.54 14.60 0.66
C GLN A 68 7.42 14.18 -0.83
N THR A 69 7.14 12.90 -1.12
CA THR A 69 7.08 12.31 -2.47
C THR A 69 5.75 11.61 -2.69
N ALA A 70 5.25 11.63 -3.94
CA ALA A 70 4.02 10.96 -4.36
C ALA A 70 4.01 9.49 -3.89
N SER A 71 3.06 9.16 -3.02
CA SER A 71 2.94 7.85 -2.40
C SER A 71 1.52 7.34 -2.51
N LEU A 72 1.32 6.14 -3.04
CA LEU A 72 0.02 5.46 -3.01
C LEU A 72 -0.10 4.65 -1.73
N VAL A 73 -1.14 4.89 -0.95
CA VAL A 73 -1.36 4.26 0.35
C VAL A 73 -2.51 3.29 0.25
N VAL A 74 -2.30 2.04 0.65
CA VAL A 74 -3.35 1.01 0.69
C VAL A 74 -3.49 0.41 2.10
N GLU A 75 -4.72 0.24 2.58
CA GLU A 75 -5.08 -0.50 3.82
C GLU A 75 -5.73 -1.86 3.52
#